data_AF-A0AAX1EHD9-F1
#
_entry.id   AF-A0AAX1EHD9-F1
#
_cell.length_a   1.000
_cell.length_b   1.000
_cell.length_c   1.000
_cell.angle_alpha   90.00
_cell.angle_beta   90.00
_cell.angle_gamma   90.00
#
_symmetry.space_group_name_H-M   'P 1'
#
loop_
_entity.id
_entity.type
_entity.pdbx_description
1 polymer ?
#
loop_
_entity_poly.entity_id
_entity_poly.type
_entity_poly.pdbx_seq_one_letter_code
_entity_poly.pdbx_strand_id
1 'polypeptide(L)'
;MKLIQFLTLSETEKLKEQKILKLKEVLKPECFYNAIVRYDTEVLLKLAIVNPEIDALCRSPELDDYWKELWRQAGENPSKKENGSQVATKEYLPMSTVSCLDLLKGLYLYEAYQSLLEKEEMTEQLIEDAKDYLYSSAEYGCFFALNALCVNGLALLKSRFDPDIASRVIYYANLAAKYYLSAGYLLLGNVCCELLLYEEEDIFRGINLRCMSFNALVVAKMLEDISMPMINNAYQGKTLEEASHGAIKNFSHALERIQRSLRLTSFEVNQAYKKARLEADSIKQKFAKDTAAVKEEMAGENLRRQI
;
A
#
# COMPACT_ATOMS: atom_id res chain seq x y z
N MET A 1 -1.92 -14.27 -19.36
CA MET A 1 -2.86 -13.25 -19.92
C MET A 1 -2.34 -11.84 -19.61
N LYS A 2 -2.36 -10.91 -20.57
CA LYS A 2 -1.87 -9.52 -20.35
C LYS A 2 -2.89 -8.68 -19.59
N LEU A 3 -2.44 -7.66 -18.85
CA LEU A 3 -3.32 -6.76 -18.08
C LEU A 3 -4.42 -6.13 -18.96
N ILE A 4 -4.07 -5.62 -20.14
CA ILE A 4 -5.04 -5.00 -21.05
C ILE A 4 -6.15 -5.99 -21.45
N GLN A 5 -5.81 -7.26 -21.66
CA GLN A 5 -6.78 -8.29 -22.00
C GLN A 5 -7.68 -8.61 -20.80
N PHE A 6 -7.08 -8.70 -19.60
CA PHE A 6 -7.82 -8.92 -18.36
C PHE A 6 -8.80 -7.79 -18.05
N LEU A 7 -8.40 -6.54 -18.29
CA LEU A 7 -9.23 -5.35 -18.09
C LEU A 7 -10.25 -5.15 -19.21
N THR A 8 -10.12 -5.84 -20.34
CA THR A 8 -11.14 -5.80 -21.39
C THR A 8 -12.45 -6.40 -20.86
N LEU A 9 -13.54 -5.64 -21.00
CA LEU A 9 -14.87 -6.07 -20.56
C LEU A 9 -15.42 -7.11 -21.54
N SER A 10 -15.82 -8.26 -21.01
CA SER A 10 -16.68 -9.22 -21.68
C SER A 10 -18.06 -8.62 -21.95
N GLU A 11 -18.81 -9.22 -22.87
CA GLU A 11 -20.19 -8.77 -23.17
C GLU A 11 -21.08 -8.78 -21.92
N THR A 12 -20.91 -9.76 -21.05
CA THR A 12 -21.62 -9.81 -19.75
C THR A 12 -21.23 -8.63 -18.86
N GLU A 13 -19.95 -8.27 -18.78
CA GLU A 13 -19.47 -7.13 -17.97
C GLU A 13 -19.94 -5.78 -18.55
N LYS A 14 -20.00 -5.62 -19.88
CA LYS A 14 -20.58 -4.42 -20.53
C LYS A 14 -22.07 -4.28 -20.24
N LEU A 15 -22.82 -5.38 -20.25
CA LEU A 15 -24.24 -5.36 -19.87
C LEU A 15 -24.42 -4.98 -18.39
N LYS A 16 -23.52 -5.48 -17.52
CA LYS A 16 -23.46 -5.15 -16.10
C LYS A 16 -23.17 -3.66 -15.86
N GLU A 17 -22.21 -3.10 -16.58
CA GLU A 17 -21.89 -1.66 -16.62
C GLU A 17 -23.11 -0.81 -17.01
N GLN A 18 -23.72 -1.10 -18.16
CA GLN A 18 -24.91 -0.38 -18.64
C GLN A 18 -26.06 -0.43 -17.63
N LYS A 19 -26.25 -1.58 -16.98
CA LYS A 19 -27.27 -1.74 -15.94
C LYS A 19 -27.00 -0.85 -14.74
N ILE A 20 -25.75 -0.75 -14.26
CA ILE A 20 -25.39 0.12 -13.14
C ILE A 20 -25.72 1.58 -13.47
N LEU A 21 -25.29 2.05 -14.65
CA LEU A 21 -25.53 3.43 -15.08
C LEU A 21 -27.02 3.73 -15.23
N LYS A 22 -27.80 2.81 -15.80
CA LYS A 22 -29.26 2.96 -15.89
C LYS A 22 -29.94 2.96 -14.52
N LEU A 23 -29.49 2.13 -13.58
CA LEU A 23 -30.05 2.10 -12.23
C LEU A 23 -29.85 3.44 -11.51
N LYS A 24 -28.72 4.11 -11.73
CA LYS A 24 -28.42 5.44 -11.17
C LYS A 24 -29.43 6.50 -11.62
N GLU A 25 -29.93 6.41 -12.86
CA GLU A 25 -30.92 7.36 -13.41
C GLU A 25 -32.34 7.10 -12.90
N VAL A 26 -32.68 5.83 -12.63
CA VAL A 26 -34.07 5.41 -12.37
C VAL A 26 -34.37 5.26 -10.88
N LEU A 27 -33.37 4.90 -10.07
CA LEU A 27 -33.56 4.66 -8.64
C LEU A 27 -33.31 5.93 -7.81
N LYS A 28 -34.03 6.02 -6.69
CA LYS A 28 -33.66 6.96 -5.63
C LYS A 28 -32.27 6.62 -5.09
N PRO A 29 -31.47 7.60 -4.64
CA PRO A 29 -30.09 7.38 -4.19
C PRO A 29 -29.92 6.24 -3.19
N GLU A 30 -30.74 6.17 -2.15
CA GLU A 30 -30.68 5.09 -1.14
C GLU A 30 -30.91 3.70 -1.73
N CYS A 31 -31.89 3.56 -2.63
CA CYS A 31 -32.18 2.28 -3.30
C CYS A 31 -31.05 1.91 -4.26
N PHE A 32 -30.44 2.90 -4.90
CA PHE A 32 -29.32 2.70 -5.80
C PHE A 32 -28.10 2.15 -5.06
N TYR A 33 -27.63 2.81 -3.99
CA TYR A 33 -26.46 2.36 -3.25
C TYR A 33 -26.67 0.98 -2.59
N ASN A 34 -27.87 0.70 -2.09
CA ASN A 34 -28.22 -0.64 -1.60
C ASN A 34 -28.13 -1.72 -2.70
N ALA A 35 -28.42 -1.37 -3.96
CA ALA A 35 -28.25 -2.29 -5.09
C ALA A 35 -26.76 -2.50 -5.44
N ILE A 36 -25.93 -1.45 -5.28
CA ILE A 36 -24.47 -1.53 -5.51
C ILE A 36 -23.78 -2.39 -4.46
N VAL A 37 -24.11 -2.25 -3.18
CA VAL A 37 -23.55 -3.07 -2.08
C VAL A 37 -23.81 -4.58 -2.27
N ARG A 38 -24.87 -4.93 -3.00
CA ARG A 38 -25.24 -6.33 -3.31
C ARG A 38 -24.70 -6.82 -4.65
N TYR A 39 -23.96 -5.98 -5.36
CA TYR A 39 -23.39 -6.34 -6.64
C TYR A 39 -22.17 -7.24 -6.46
N ASP A 40 -21.76 -7.89 -7.55
CA ASP A 40 -20.53 -8.66 -7.61
C ASP A 40 -19.31 -7.74 -7.43
N THR A 41 -18.58 -7.91 -6.34
CA THR A 41 -17.43 -7.07 -5.95
C THR A 41 -16.31 -7.11 -6.99
N GLU A 42 -15.96 -8.28 -7.52
CA GLU A 42 -14.88 -8.39 -8.52
C GLU A 42 -15.24 -7.61 -9.79
N VAL A 43 -16.49 -7.73 -10.23
CA VAL A 43 -16.96 -6.95 -11.37
C VAL A 43 -16.98 -5.45 -11.06
N LEU A 44 -17.42 -5.04 -9.87
CA LEU A 44 -17.38 -3.62 -9.48
C LEU A 44 -15.95 -3.07 -9.46
N LEU A 45 -15.00 -3.81 -8.90
CA LEU A 45 -13.59 -3.39 -8.86
C LEU A 45 -13.01 -3.27 -10.26
N LYS A 46 -13.24 -4.27 -11.13
CA LYS A 46 -12.79 -4.22 -12.52
C LYS A 46 -13.42 -3.05 -13.28
N LEU A 47 -14.74 -2.84 -13.14
CA LEU A 47 -15.43 -1.71 -13.77
C LEU A 47 -14.91 -0.36 -13.25
N ALA A 48 -14.67 -0.22 -11.95
CA ALA A 48 -14.10 0.99 -11.35
C ALA A 48 -12.62 1.22 -11.71
N ILE A 49 -11.92 0.22 -12.24
CA ILE A 49 -10.57 0.39 -12.81
C ILE A 49 -10.66 0.95 -14.24
N VAL A 50 -11.62 0.48 -15.04
CA VAL A 50 -11.67 0.79 -16.48
C VAL A 50 -12.63 1.91 -16.87
N ASN A 51 -13.62 2.22 -16.04
CA ASN A 51 -14.63 3.26 -16.29
C ASN A 51 -14.58 4.35 -15.21
N PRO A 52 -14.18 5.59 -15.55
CA PRO A 52 -14.11 6.71 -14.61
C PRO A 52 -15.46 7.12 -13.98
N GLU A 53 -16.58 6.94 -14.68
CA GLU A 53 -17.91 7.24 -14.13
C GLU A 53 -18.29 6.24 -13.04
N ILE A 54 -18.01 4.95 -13.25
CA ILE A 54 -18.21 3.93 -12.22
C ILE A 54 -17.24 4.13 -11.06
N ASP A 55 -15.98 4.51 -11.34
CA ASP A 55 -15.04 4.86 -10.27
C ASP A 55 -15.57 6.00 -9.39
N ALA A 56 -16.02 7.10 -10.00
CA ALA A 56 -16.57 8.23 -9.27
C ALA A 56 -17.80 7.85 -8.42
N LEU A 57 -18.62 6.93 -8.93
CA LEU A 57 -19.76 6.37 -8.22
C LEU A 57 -19.34 5.52 -7.04
N CYS A 58 -18.37 4.62 -7.23
CA CYS A 58 -17.82 3.81 -6.16
C CYS A 58 -17.16 4.67 -5.07
N ARG A 59 -16.63 5.85 -5.42
CA ARG A 59 -16.04 6.81 -4.47
C ARG A 59 -17.06 7.65 -3.70
N SER A 60 -18.37 7.44 -3.91
CA SER A 60 -19.37 8.23 -3.21
C SER A 60 -19.33 7.95 -1.69
N PRO A 61 -19.58 8.95 -0.83
CA PRO A 61 -19.57 8.78 0.62
C PRO A 61 -20.49 7.66 1.12
N GLU A 62 -21.60 7.41 0.41
CA GLU A 62 -22.58 6.37 0.75
C GLU A 62 -22.03 4.94 0.65
N LEU A 63 -20.90 4.74 -0.04
CA LEU A 63 -20.24 3.44 -0.18
C LEU A 63 -18.96 3.33 0.66
N ASP A 64 -18.54 4.38 1.37
CA ASP A 64 -17.26 4.38 2.10
C ASP A 64 -17.20 3.28 3.18
N ASP A 65 -18.26 3.14 3.97
CA ASP A 65 -18.35 2.09 5.00
C ASP A 65 -18.41 0.68 4.39
N TYR A 66 -19.01 0.53 3.21
CA TYR A 66 -19.01 -0.74 2.48
C TYR A 66 -17.60 -1.14 2.05
N TRP A 67 -16.82 -0.22 1.49
CA TRP A 67 -15.43 -0.50 1.10
C TRP A 67 -14.53 -0.75 2.31
N LYS A 68 -14.71 -0.02 3.41
CA LYS A 68 -13.98 -0.28 4.66
C LYS A 68 -14.23 -1.68 5.19
N GLU A 69 -15.49 -2.12 5.17
CA GLU A 69 -15.86 -3.45 5.63
C GLU A 69 -15.30 -4.56 4.72
N LEU A 70 -15.38 -4.39 3.40
CA LEU A 70 -14.73 -5.31 2.46
C LEU A 70 -13.22 -5.36 2.65
N TRP A 71 -12.56 -4.20 2.83
CA TRP A 71 -11.14 -4.13 3.09
C TRP A 71 -10.77 -4.88 4.37
N ARG A 72 -11.53 -4.68 5.46
CA ARG A 72 -11.35 -5.41 6.71
C ARG A 72 -11.37 -6.91 6.47
N GLN A 73 -12.40 -7.40 5.79
CA GLN A 73 -12.60 -8.83 5.51
C GLN A 73 -11.54 -9.46 4.60
N ALA A 74 -10.86 -8.66 3.77
CA ALA A 74 -9.77 -9.12 2.91
C ALA A 74 -8.47 -9.44 3.68
N GLY A 75 -8.38 -9.09 4.97
CA GLY A 75 -7.22 -9.37 5.80
C GLY A 75 -7.00 -10.85 6.10
N GLU A 76 -5.77 -11.32 6.01
CA GLU A 76 -5.38 -12.70 6.33
C GLU A 76 -4.58 -12.80 7.64
N ASN A 77 -4.91 -11.98 8.64
CA ASN A 77 -4.08 -11.96 9.85
C ASN A 77 -4.11 -13.31 10.59
N PRO A 78 -3.02 -13.71 11.26
CA PRO A 78 -2.98 -14.90 12.08
C PRO A 78 -4.10 -14.90 13.12
N SER A 79 -4.85 -16.00 13.22
CA SER A 79 -5.88 -16.16 14.25
C SER A 79 -5.24 -16.20 15.63
N LYS A 80 -5.63 -15.29 16.54
CA LYS A 80 -5.30 -15.44 17.96
C LYS A 80 -6.28 -16.41 18.61
N LYS A 81 -5.77 -17.36 19.39
CA LYS A 81 -6.60 -18.15 20.30
C LYS A 81 -6.92 -17.28 21.52
N GLU A 82 -8.09 -16.66 21.53
CA GLU A 82 -8.67 -16.13 22.76
C GLU A 82 -9.75 -17.10 23.25
N ASN A 83 -9.59 -17.57 24.50
CA ASN A 83 -10.59 -18.36 25.24
C ASN A 83 -11.10 -19.65 24.55
N GLY A 84 -10.23 -20.39 23.86
CA GLY A 84 -10.57 -21.71 23.30
C GLY A 84 -11.37 -21.68 21.99
N SER A 85 -11.81 -20.51 21.54
CA SER A 85 -12.34 -20.25 20.20
C SER A 85 -11.25 -19.66 19.30
N GLN A 86 -11.00 -20.28 18.14
CA GLN A 86 -10.23 -19.63 17.08
C GLN A 86 -11.10 -18.52 16.47
N VAL A 87 -10.97 -17.29 16.96
CA VAL A 87 -11.50 -16.14 16.24
C VAL A 87 -10.44 -15.77 15.21
N ALA A 88 -10.71 -16.08 13.95
CA ALA A 88 -9.90 -15.56 12.85
C ALA A 88 -10.13 -14.05 12.80
N THR A 89 -9.21 -13.27 13.38
CA THR A 89 -9.16 -11.81 13.25
C THR A 89 -8.65 -11.44 11.85
N LYS A 90 -9.41 -11.83 10.82
CA LYS A 90 -9.20 -11.42 9.42
C LYS A 90 -9.50 -9.93 9.29
N GLU A 91 -8.55 -9.06 9.67
CA GLU A 91 -8.83 -7.62 9.74
C GLU A 91 -7.66 -6.79 9.22
N TYR A 92 -7.74 -6.36 7.95
CA TYR A 92 -7.04 -5.13 7.59
C TYR A 92 -7.72 -3.93 8.24
N LEU A 93 -6.94 -2.90 8.53
CA LEU A 93 -7.40 -1.67 9.14
C LEU A 93 -7.48 -0.57 8.09
N PRO A 94 -8.56 0.22 8.01
CA PRO A 94 -8.62 1.39 7.13
C PRO A 94 -7.43 2.33 7.37
N MET A 95 -6.88 2.87 6.28
CA MET A 95 -5.77 3.81 6.32
C MET A 95 -6.25 5.20 5.90
N SER A 96 -5.65 6.25 6.44
CA SER A 96 -5.97 7.64 6.05
C SER A 96 -5.19 8.12 4.82
N THR A 97 -4.15 7.40 4.42
CA THR A 97 -3.24 7.77 3.32
C THR A 97 -3.72 7.27 1.95
N VAL A 98 -4.55 6.23 1.93
CA VAL A 98 -5.10 5.59 0.72
C VAL A 98 -6.52 5.11 1.04
N SER A 99 -7.47 5.35 0.14
CA SER A 99 -8.86 4.91 0.33
C SER A 99 -8.99 3.39 0.32
N CYS A 100 -9.96 2.83 1.05
CA CYS A 100 -10.21 1.38 1.04
C CYS A 100 -10.58 0.86 -0.35
N LEU A 101 -11.27 1.66 -1.17
CA LEU A 101 -11.55 1.31 -2.57
C LEU A 101 -10.26 1.15 -3.39
N ASP A 102 -9.32 2.08 -3.27
CA ASP A 102 -8.04 1.98 -3.97
C ASP A 102 -7.24 0.78 -3.46
N LEU A 103 -7.19 0.55 -2.14
CA LEU A 103 -6.53 -0.62 -1.57
C LEU A 103 -7.11 -1.94 -2.09
N LEU A 104 -8.44 -2.03 -2.21
CA LEU A 104 -9.12 -3.20 -2.79
C LEU A 104 -8.80 -3.39 -4.28
N LYS A 105 -8.74 -2.31 -5.08
CA LYS A 105 -8.29 -2.39 -6.48
C LYS A 105 -6.85 -2.87 -6.59
N GLY A 106 -5.98 -2.33 -5.74
CA GLY A 106 -4.58 -2.74 -5.65
C GLY A 106 -4.46 -4.22 -5.30
N LEU A 107 -5.19 -4.68 -4.28
CA LEU A 107 -5.20 -6.08 -3.89
C LEU A 107 -5.75 -7.00 -4.99
N TYR A 108 -6.87 -6.63 -5.62
CA TYR A 108 -7.45 -7.37 -6.74
C TYR A 108 -6.46 -7.59 -7.89
N LEU A 109 -5.73 -6.55 -8.28
CA LEU A 109 -4.69 -6.66 -9.32
C LEU A 109 -3.48 -7.49 -8.87
N TYR A 110 -3.12 -7.41 -7.59
CA TYR A 110 -2.03 -8.20 -7.02
C TYR A 110 -2.37 -9.69 -6.94
N GLU A 111 -3.59 -10.04 -6.54
CA GLU A 111 -4.07 -11.42 -6.50
C GLU A 111 -4.22 -12.01 -7.90
N ALA A 112 -4.66 -11.20 -8.87
CA ALA A 112 -4.67 -11.58 -10.29
C ALA A 112 -3.25 -11.86 -10.82
N TYR A 113 -2.27 -11.04 -10.42
CA TYR A 113 -0.85 -11.28 -10.69
C TYR A 113 -0.37 -12.61 -10.09
N GLN A 114 -0.65 -12.87 -8.81
CA GLN A 114 -0.25 -14.12 -8.16
C GLN A 114 -0.89 -15.34 -8.85
N SER A 115 -2.18 -15.26 -9.13
CA SER A 115 -2.93 -16.31 -9.83
C SER A 115 -2.37 -16.62 -11.21
N LEU A 116 -1.84 -15.62 -11.93
CA LEU A 116 -1.22 -15.80 -13.23
C LEU A 116 0.09 -16.59 -13.13
N LEU A 117 0.88 -16.32 -12.08
CA LEU A 117 2.16 -17.01 -11.85
C LEU A 117 2.00 -18.45 -11.35
N GLU A 118 0.87 -18.79 -10.72
CA GLU A 118 0.60 -20.14 -10.23
C GLU A 118 0.06 -21.10 -11.30
N LYS A 119 -0.63 -20.59 -12.32
CA LYS A 119 -1.40 -21.41 -13.29
C LYS A 119 -0.61 -21.80 -14.54
N GLU A 120 0.45 -21.08 -14.86
CA GLU A 120 1.20 -21.24 -16.10
C GLU A 120 2.66 -21.63 -15.77
N GLU A 121 3.31 -22.40 -16.65
CA GLU A 121 4.76 -22.60 -16.55
C GLU A 121 5.46 -21.24 -16.60
N MET A 122 6.32 -20.95 -15.63
CA MET A 122 7.04 -19.67 -15.57
C MET A 122 7.96 -19.50 -16.78
N THR A 123 7.50 -18.71 -17.75
CA THR A 123 8.30 -18.26 -18.90
C THR A 123 8.69 -16.79 -18.73
N GLU A 124 9.80 -16.37 -19.37
CA GLU A 124 10.23 -14.95 -19.34
C GLU A 124 9.14 -14.01 -19.87
N GLN A 125 8.40 -14.43 -20.90
CA GLN A 125 7.30 -13.65 -21.48
C GLN A 125 6.13 -13.50 -20.50
N LEU A 126 5.80 -14.56 -19.75
CA LEU A 126 4.77 -14.50 -18.71
C LEU A 126 5.15 -13.52 -17.60
N ILE A 127 6.42 -13.55 -17.17
CA ILE A 127 6.94 -12.62 -16.16
C ILE A 127 6.84 -11.18 -16.65
N GLU A 128 7.18 -10.91 -17.92
CA GLU A 128 7.05 -9.58 -18.51
C GLU A 128 5.58 -9.12 -18.56
N ASP A 129 4.68 -9.98 -19.03
CA ASP A 129 3.25 -9.67 -19.11
C ASP A 129 2.61 -9.50 -17.72
N ALA A 130 3.17 -10.15 -16.69
CA ALA A 130 2.71 -10.05 -15.31
C ALA A 130 3.15 -8.73 -14.63
N LYS A 131 4.21 -8.07 -15.11
CA LYS A 131 4.72 -6.82 -14.51
C LYS A 131 3.69 -5.70 -14.51
N ASP A 132 2.89 -5.59 -15.58
CA ASP A 132 1.88 -4.53 -15.71
C ASP A 132 0.82 -4.58 -14.60
N TYR A 133 0.46 -5.78 -14.14
CA TYR A 133 -0.43 -5.95 -13.00
C TYR A 133 0.20 -5.40 -11.72
N LEU A 134 1.49 -5.71 -11.52
CA LEU A 134 2.23 -5.29 -10.34
C LEU A 134 2.41 -3.78 -10.30
N TYR A 135 2.74 -3.16 -11.44
CA TYR A 135 2.82 -1.70 -11.57
C TYR A 135 1.46 -1.05 -11.28
N SER A 136 0.39 -1.54 -11.91
CA SER A 136 -0.95 -0.97 -11.70
C SER A 136 -1.44 -1.14 -10.27
N SER A 137 -1.14 -2.28 -9.64
CA SER A 137 -1.45 -2.55 -8.24
C SER A 137 -0.71 -1.59 -7.28
N ALA A 138 0.56 -1.30 -7.58
CA ALA A 138 1.37 -0.37 -6.81
C ALA A 138 0.86 1.08 -6.88
N GLU A 139 0.36 1.52 -8.04
CA GLU A 139 -0.24 2.86 -8.20
C GLU A 139 -1.49 3.05 -7.33
N TYR A 140 -2.29 2.01 -7.15
CA TYR A 140 -3.40 1.99 -6.19
C TYR A 140 -2.95 1.88 -4.72
N GLY A 141 -1.65 1.84 -4.47
CA GLY A 141 -1.08 1.83 -3.13
C GLY A 141 -1.10 0.47 -2.46
N CYS A 142 -1.05 -0.64 -3.20
CA CYS A 142 -0.90 -1.97 -2.58
C CYS A 142 0.54 -2.21 -2.09
N PHE A 143 0.74 -2.39 -0.79
CA PHE A 143 2.07 -2.63 -0.20
C PHE A 143 2.77 -3.86 -0.78
N PHE A 144 2.02 -4.94 -1.01
CA PHE A 144 2.60 -6.20 -1.50
C PHE A 144 3.22 -6.02 -2.88
N ALA A 145 2.55 -5.27 -3.75
CA ALA A 145 3.07 -4.91 -5.05
C ALA A 145 4.29 -4.00 -4.95
N LEU A 146 4.23 -2.95 -4.13
CA LEU A 146 5.35 -2.03 -3.90
C LEU A 146 6.59 -2.76 -3.37
N ASN A 147 6.41 -3.66 -2.42
CA ASN A 147 7.49 -4.48 -1.86
C ASN A 147 8.05 -5.46 -2.90
N ALA A 148 7.18 -6.17 -3.65
CA ALA A 148 7.61 -7.09 -4.70
C ALA A 148 8.41 -6.37 -5.79
N LEU A 149 8.01 -5.16 -6.18
CA LEU A 149 8.74 -4.33 -7.15
C LEU A 149 10.14 -3.95 -6.65
N CYS A 150 10.26 -3.59 -5.38
CA CYS A 150 11.55 -3.30 -4.77
C CYS A 150 12.44 -4.55 -4.72
N VAL A 151 11.92 -5.68 -4.21
CA VAL A 151 12.66 -6.94 -4.08
C VAL A 151 13.12 -7.45 -5.45
N ASN A 152 12.22 -7.51 -6.43
CA ASN A 152 12.53 -8.01 -7.77
C ASN A 152 13.52 -7.08 -8.47
N GLY A 153 13.35 -5.75 -8.36
CA GLY A 153 14.28 -4.80 -8.94
C GLY A 153 15.68 -4.90 -8.34
N LEU A 154 15.79 -5.01 -7.00
CA LEU A 154 17.08 -5.22 -6.33
C LEU A 154 17.74 -6.55 -6.73
N ALA A 155 16.95 -7.60 -6.93
CA ALA A 155 17.46 -8.89 -7.40
C ALA A 155 18.04 -8.78 -8.83
N LEU A 156 17.36 -8.07 -9.74
CA LEU A 156 17.85 -7.84 -11.11
C LEU A 156 19.17 -7.06 -11.13
N LEU A 157 19.30 -6.04 -10.27
CA LEU A 157 20.53 -5.25 -10.16
C LEU A 157 21.75 -6.10 -9.76
N LYS A 158 21.55 -7.16 -8.96
CA LYS A 158 22.63 -8.08 -8.55
C LYS A 158 23.21 -8.87 -9.73
N SER A 159 22.41 -9.13 -10.77
CA SER A 159 22.90 -9.79 -11.98
C SER A 159 23.59 -8.81 -12.92
N ARG A 160 23.00 -7.63 -13.11
CA ARG A 160 23.55 -6.55 -13.92
C ARG A 160 22.98 -5.22 -13.44
N PHE A 161 23.86 -4.27 -13.12
CA PHE A 161 23.42 -2.93 -12.76
C PHE A 161 22.71 -2.25 -13.94
N ASP A 162 21.57 -1.63 -13.63
CA ASP A 162 20.75 -0.86 -14.57
C ASP A 162 20.23 0.41 -13.85
N PRO A 163 20.57 1.61 -14.33
CA PRO A 163 20.19 2.87 -13.68
C PRO A 163 18.67 3.12 -13.66
N ASP A 164 17.94 2.64 -14.66
CA ASP A 164 16.49 2.81 -14.72
C ASP A 164 15.80 1.90 -13.70
N ILE A 165 16.30 0.67 -13.52
CA ILE A 165 15.81 -0.24 -12.48
C ILE A 165 16.10 0.35 -11.09
N ALA A 166 17.31 0.86 -10.86
CA ALA A 166 17.68 1.50 -9.59
C ALA A 166 16.78 2.70 -9.24
N SER A 167 16.50 3.55 -10.24
CA SER A 167 15.55 4.67 -10.11
C SER A 167 14.15 4.21 -9.73
N ARG A 168 13.63 3.18 -10.43
CA ARG A 168 12.28 2.64 -10.18
C ARG A 168 12.16 2.01 -8.80
N VAL A 169 13.17 1.29 -8.33
CA VAL A 169 13.20 0.71 -6.99
C VAL A 169 13.10 1.80 -5.91
N ILE A 170 13.87 2.89 -6.04
CA ILE A 170 13.76 4.04 -5.13
C ILE A 170 12.39 4.70 -5.22
N TYR A 171 11.83 4.84 -6.43
CA TYR A 171 10.50 5.41 -6.64
C TYR A 171 9.43 4.62 -5.88
N TYR A 172 9.36 3.30 -6.05
CA TYR A 172 8.36 2.47 -5.38
C TYR A 172 8.57 2.41 -3.85
N ALA A 173 9.81 2.45 -3.38
CA ALA A 173 10.09 2.53 -1.95
C ALA A 173 9.62 3.86 -1.34
N ASN A 174 9.77 4.98 -2.05
CA ASN A 174 9.21 6.27 -1.64
C ASN A 174 7.68 6.27 -1.68
N LEU A 175 7.07 5.64 -2.68
CA LEU A 175 5.63 5.50 -2.77
C LEU A 175 5.08 4.67 -1.59
N ALA A 176 5.79 3.60 -1.20
CA ALA A 176 5.50 2.85 0.01
C ALA A 176 5.65 3.73 1.26
N ALA A 177 6.71 4.53 1.40
CA ALA A 177 6.88 5.45 2.54
C ALA A 177 5.75 6.47 2.65
N LYS A 178 5.28 7.00 1.51
CA LYS A 178 4.14 7.93 1.44
C LYS A 178 2.83 7.29 1.92
N TYR A 179 2.55 6.06 1.51
CA TYR A 179 1.28 5.40 1.82
C TYR A 179 1.30 4.65 3.16
N TYR A 180 2.39 3.97 3.48
CA TYR A 180 2.48 3.05 4.62
C TYR A 180 3.32 3.56 5.78
N LEU A 181 3.74 4.84 5.74
CA LEU A 181 4.43 5.52 6.82
C LEU A 181 5.55 4.64 7.40
N SER A 182 5.49 4.23 8.67
CA SER A 182 6.54 3.43 9.29
C SER A 182 6.95 2.18 8.51
N ALA A 183 6.01 1.40 7.97
CA ALA A 183 6.34 0.19 7.22
C ALA A 183 7.01 0.54 5.87
N GLY A 184 6.54 1.60 5.22
CA GLY A 184 7.12 2.08 3.97
C GLY A 184 8.50 2.73 4.12
N TYR A 185 8.72 3.53 5.17
CA TYR A 185 10.02 4.10 5.50
C TYR A 185 11.03 3.02 5.92
N LEU A 186 10.58 1.92 6.55
CA LEU A 186 11.43 0.76 6.79
C LEU A 186 11.88 0.10 5.47
N LEU A 187 10.96 -0.07 4.52
CA LEU A 187 11.29 -0.55 3.17
C LEU A 187 12.28 0.39 2.47
N LEU A 188 12.03 1.70 2.48
CA LEU A 188 12.93 2.71 1.90
C LEU A 188 14.33 2.68 2.52
N GLY A 189 14.42 2.56 3.84
CA GLY A 189 15.70 2.44 4.53
C GLY A 189 16.49 1.22 4.09
N ASN A 190 15.82 0.06 3.99
CA ASN A 190 16.43 -1.18 3.55
C ASN A 190 16.84 -1.14 2.07
N VAL A 191 15.99 -0.58 1.20
CA VAL A 191 16.30 -0.37 -0.22
C VAL A 191 17.54 0.49 -0.39
N CYS A 192 17.62 1.64 0.29
CA CYS A 192 18.81 2.50 0.25
C CYS A 192 20.06 1.75 0.73
N CYS A 193 19.93 0.87 1.72
CA CYS A 193 21.04 0.07 2.23
C CYS A 193 21.52 -0.98 1.22
N GLU A 194 20.62 -1.67 0.53
CA GLU A 194 20.99 -2.64 -0.52
C GLU A 194 21.65 -1.95 -1.72
N LEU A 195 21.24 -0.72 -2.05
CA LEU A 195 21.83 0.06 -3.14
C LEU A 195 23.24 0.60 -2.83
N LEU A 196 23.72 0.51 -1.59
CA LEU A 196 25.10 0.90 -1.25
C LEU A 196 26.15 0.09 -2.00
N LEU A 197 25.82 -1.12 -2.46
CA LEU A 197 26.70 -1.93 -3.31
C LEU A 197 27.07 -1.24 -4.62
N TYR A 198 26.28 -0.24 -5.03
CA TYR A 198 26.41 0.49 -6.28
C TYR A 198 26.66 1.98 -6.03
N GLU A 199 27.12 2.40 -4.85
CA GLU A 199 27.19 3.82 -4.47
C GLU A 199 28.07 4.70 -5.38
N GLU A 200 29.01 4.08 -6.10
CA GLU A 200 29.91 4.74 -7.06
C GLU A 200 29.28 4.94 -8.46
N GLU A 201 28.10 4.37 -8.71
CA GLU A 201 27.41 4.53 -9.99
C GLU A 201 26.92 5.97 -10.18
N ASP A 202 27.00 6.47 -11.42
CA ASP A 202 26.77 7.89 -11.74
C ASP A 202 25.40 8.41 -11.31
N ILE A 203 24.38 7.55 -11.29
CA ILE A 203 23.02 7.91 -10.87
C ILE A 203 22.92 8.29 -9.39
N PHE A 204 23.86 7.82 -8.57
CA PHE A 204 23.93 8.14 -7.15
C PHE A 204 24.92 9.27 -6.84
N ARG A 205 25.53 9.89 -7.86
CA ARG A 205 26.46 10.99 -7.67
C ARG A 205 25.79 12.14 -6.92
N GLY A 206 26.36 12.51 -5.76
CA GLY A 206 25.83 13.55 -4.89
C GLY A 206 24.72 13.08 -3.94
N ILE A 207 24.34 11.81 -3.99
CA ILE A 207 23.38 11.19 -3.08
C ILE A 207 24.12 10.42 -2.00
N ASN A 208 23.91 10.78 -0.73
CA ASN A 208 24.44 9.99 0.39
C ASN A 208 23.43 8.91 0.80
N LEU A 209 23.51 7.75 0.14
CA LEU A 209 22.61 6.61 0.37
C LEU A 209 22.64 6.11 1.81
N ARG A 210 23.79 6.18 2.50
CA ARG A 210 23.90 5.81 3.92
C ARG A 210 23.06 6.73 4.80
N CYS A 211 23.18 8.05 4.60
CA CYS A 211 22.39 9.04 5.34
C CYS A 211 20.91 8.92 4.99
N MET A 212 20.56 8.64 3.73
CA MET A 212 19.16 8.41 3.33
C MET A 212 18.57 7.18 4.00
N SER A 213 19.30 6.06 4.01
CA SER A 213 18.89 4.82 4.67
C SER A 213 18.62 5.05 6.16
N PHE A 214 19.58 5.67 6.86
CA PHE A 214 19.44 5.96 8.29
C PHE A 214 18.32 6.97 8.57
N ASN A 215 18.21 8.05 7.80
CA ASN A 215 17.11 9.02 7.90
C ASN A 215 15.75 8.34 7.80
N ALA A 216 15.57 7.47 6.80
CA ALA A 216 14.32 6.73 6.61
C ALA A 216 13.97 5.86 7.82
N LEU A 217 14.92 5.13 8.41
CA LEU A 217 14.63 4.33 9.61
C LEU A 217 14.32 5.18 10.84
N VAL A 218 14.94 6.36 10.98
CA VAL A 218 14.60 7.29 12.05
C VAL A 218 13.16 7.80 11.86
N VAL A 219 12.77 8.18 10.64
CA VAL A 219 11.37 8.57 10.33
C VAL A 219 10.42 7.42 10.64
N ALA A 220 10.75 6.19 10.20
CA ALA A 220 9.92 5.01 10.43
C ALA A 220 9.60 4.82 11.92
N LYS A 221 10.63 4.91 12.78
CA LYS A 221 10.48 4.83 14.24
C LYS A 221 9.67 6.00 14.80
N MET A 222 9.89 7.22 14.31
CA MET A 222 9.19 8.41 14.82
C MET A 222 7.70 8.40 14.49
N LEU A 223 7.27 7.72 13.41
CA LEU A 223 5.88 7.65 12.97
C LEU A 223 5.12 6.42 13.50
N GLU A 224 5.76 5.55 14.30
CA GLU A 224 5.19 4.27 14.74
C GLU A 224 3.82 4.43 15.43
N ASP A 225 3.68 5.48 16.24
CA ASP A 225 2.47 5.82 16.99
C ASP A 225 1.23 6.09 16.11
N ILE A 226 1.43 6.65 14.92
CA ILE A 226 0.34 6.95 13.98
C ILE A 226 0.19 5.92 12.86
N SER A 227 1.12 4.95 12.78
CA SER A 227 1.22 4.03 11.64
C SER A 227 0.60 2.67 11.90
N MET A 228 -0.16 2.49 13.00
CA MET A 228 -0.70 1.18 13.38
C MET A 228 -1.51 0.51 12.25
N PRO A 229 -2.44 1.19 11.54
CA PRO A 229 -3.15 0.58 10.41
C PRO A 229 -2.22 0.17 9.27
N MET A 230 -1.24 1.02 8.95
CA MET A 230 -0.27 0.78 7.88
C MET A 230 0.62 -0.43 8.18
N ILE A 231 1.10 -0.55 9.43
CA ILE A 231 1.91 -1.67 9.91
C ILE A 231 1.08 -2.96 9.87
N ASN A 232 -0.15 -2.92 10.38
CA ASN A 232 -1.07 -4.07 10.35
C ASN A 232 -1.27 -4.57 8.91
N ASN A 233 -1.54 -3.66 7.97
CA ASN A 233 -1.82 -4.05 6.60
C ASN A 233 -0.58 -4.56 5.86
N ALA A 234 0.55 -3.87 6.01
CA ALA A 234 1.82 -4.25 5.37
C ALA A 234 2.31 -5.64 5.79
N TYR A 235 2.09 -6.00 7.06
CA TYR A 235 2.56 -7.26 7.64
C TYR A 235 1.44 -8.26 7.93
N GLN A 236 0.22 -8.00 7.46
CA GLN A 236 -0.95 -8.87 7.65
C GLN A 236 -1.14 -9.24 9.13
N GLY A 237 -1.15 -8.24 10.01
CA GLY A 237 -1.34 -8.37 11.46
C GLY A 237 -0.19 -9.05 12.21
N LYS A 238 0.90 -9.44 11.51
CA LYS A 238 2.12 -9.95 12.14
C LYS A 238 2.90 -8.80 12.77
N THR A 239 3.56 -9.09 13.88
CA THR A 239 4.63 -8.24 14.41
C THR A 239 5.79 -8.17 13.42
N LEU A 240 6.64 -7.14 13.53
CA LEU A 240 7.87 -7.06 12.74
C LEU A 240 8.77 -8.28 12.93
N GLU A 241 8.80 -8.85 14.15
CA GLU A 241 9.58 -10.05 14.44
C GLU A 241 9.07 -11.26 13.67
N GLU A 242 7.75 -11.49 13.66
CA GLU A 242 7.14 -12.57 12.90
C GLU A 242 7.30 -12.37 11.39
N ALA A 243 7.00 -11.16 10.88
CA ALA A 243 7.10 -10.84 9.46
C ALA A 243 8.53 -10.95 8.92
N SER A 244 9.53 -10.68 9.76
CA SER A 244 10.96 -10.78 9.42
C SER A 244 11.60 -12.11 9.82
N HIS A 245 10.83 -13.09 10.30
CA HIS A 245 11.34 -14.37 10.79
C HIS A 245 12.46 -14.22 11.84
N GLY A 246 12.31 -13.25 12.76
CA GLY A 246 13.25 -12.96 13.84
C GLY A 246 14.40 -12.02 13.47
N ALA A 247 14.55 -11.61 12.20
CA ALA A 247 15.65 -10.76 11.77
C ALA A 247 15.57 -9.33 12.33
N ILE A 248 14.36 -8.83 12.59
CA ILE A 248 14.05 -7.50 13.12
C ILE A 248 13.03 -7.66 14.23
N LYS A 249 13.37 -7.24 15.46
CA LYS A 249 12.47 -7.39 16.63
C LYS A 249 11.42 -6.29 16.69
N ASN A 250 11.84 -5.07 16.39
CA ASN A 250 11.03 -3.85 16.38
C ASN A 250 11.81 -2.75 15.64
N PHE A 251 11.18 -1.59 15.44
CA PHE A 251 11.81 -0.45 14.75
C PHE A 251 13.08 0.06 15.45
N SER A 252 13.14 0.01 16.79
CA SER A 252 14.35 0.36 17.54
C SER A 252 15.51 -0.57 17.21
N HIS A 253 15.26 -1.88 17.20
CA HIS A 253 16.25 -2.88 16.84
C HIS A 253 16.71 -2.71 15.37
N ALA A 254 15.78 -2.42 14.44
CA ALA A 254 16.13 -2.13 13.04
C ALA A 254 17.08 -0.92 12.92
N LEU A 255 16.76 0.17 13.64
CA LEU A 255 17.56 1.39 13.63
C LEU A 255 18.95 1.19 14.22
N GLU A 256 19.08 0.49 15.35
CA GLU A 256 20.38 0.17 15.96
C GLU A 256 21.23 -0.71 15.05
N ARG A 257 20.60 -1.72 14.42
CA ARG A 257 21.25 -2.61 13.46
C ARG A 257 21.80 -1.81 12.27
N ILE A 258 20.99 -0.93 11.67
CA ILE A 258 21.42 -0.15 10.51
C ILE A 258 22.54 0.83 10.88
N GLN A 259 22.44 1.50 12.04
CA GLN A 259 23.43 2.47 12.49
C GLN A 259 24.83 1.85 12.59
N ARG A 260 24.92 0.62 13.12
CA ARG A 260 26.17 -0.13 13.21
C ARG A 260 26.72 -0.52 11.84
N SER A 261 25.84 -0.92 10.91
CA SER A 261 26.24 -1.35 9.57
C SER A 261 26.75 -0.21 8.68
N LEU A 262 26.15 0.98 8.78
CA LEU A 262 26.42 2.12 7.90
C LEU A 262 27.69 2.91 8.29
N ARG A 263 28.26 2.64 9.47
CA ARG A 263 29.46 3.33 10.00
C ARG A 263 29.37 4.86 9.93
N LEU A 264 28.19 5.41 10.18
CA LEU A 264 27.95 6.85 10.16
C LEU A 264 28.72 7.55 11.30
N THR A 265 29.26 8.72 11.00
CA THR A 265 29.86 9.60 12.00
C THR A 265 28.77 10.19 12.91
N SER A 266 29.18 10.64 14.11
CA SER A 266 28.25 11.32 15.02
C SER A 266 27.59 12.56 14.40
N PHE A 267 28.31 13.26 13.50
CA PHE A 267 27.76 14.39 12.77
C PHE A 267 26.66 13.97 11.78
N GLU A 268 26.91 12.93 10.97
CA GLU A 268 25.91 12.39 10.04
C GLU A 268 24.67 11.87 10.77
N VAL A 269 24.86 11.16 11.89
CA VAL A 269 23.75 10.70 12.74
C VAL A 269 22.91 11.88 13.22
N ASN A 270 23.54 12.93 13.76
CA ASN A 270 22.84 14.11 14.25
C ASN A 270 22.10 14.86 13.14
N GLN A 271 22.69 14.99 11.95
CA GLN A 271 22.04 15.61 10.80
C GLN A 271 20.82 14.81 10.34
N ALA A 272 20.95 13.49 10.24
CA ALA A 272 19.86 12.60 9.88
C ALA A 272 18.70 12.66 10.90
N TYR A 273 18.99 12.67 12.20
CA TYR A 273 17.94 12.84 13.23
C TYR A 273 17.20 14.17 13.09
N LYS A 274 17.90 15.29 12.83
CA LYS A 274 17.26 16.59 12.60
C LYS A 274 16.36 16.57 11.38
N LYS A 275 16.84 16.01 10.26
CA LYS A 275 16.06 15.91 9.02
C LYS A 275 14.83 15.02 9.21
N ALA A 276 15.03 13.83 9.77
CA ALA A 276 13.96 12.88 10.06
C ALA A 276 12.90 13.47 10.99
N ARG A 277 13.32 14.27 11.98
CA ARG A 277 12.40 14.95 12.88
C ARG A 277 11.50 15.94 12.15
N LEU A 278 12.07 16.79 11.29
CA LEU A 278 11.30 17.75 10.50
C LEU A 278 10.29 17.05 9.58
N GLU A 279 10.72 15.97 8.93
CA GLU A 279 9.89 15.15 8.06
C GLU A 279 8.75 14.47 8.83
N ALA A 280 9.06 13.82 9.95
CA ALA A 280 8.08 13.15 10.79
C ALA A 280 7.08 14.13 11.42
N ASP A 281 7.54 15.29 11.92
CA ASP A 281 6.67 16.31 12.49
C ASP A 281 5.72 16.89 11.41
N SER A 282 6.21 17.10 10.17
CA SER A 282 5.38 17.54 9.04
C SER A 282 4.28 16.51 8.72
N ILE A 283 4.63 15.22 8.67
CA ILE A 283 3.66 14.14 8.43
C ILE A 283 2.63 14.06 9.56
N LYS A 284 3.07 14.12 10.82
CA LYS A 284 2.16 14.10 12.00
C LYS A 284 1.19 15.28 11.99
N GLN A 285 1.67 16.48 11.62
CA GLN A 285 0.81 17.66 11.51
C GLN A 285 -0.26 17.48 10.43
N LYS A 286 0.11 16.93 9.27
CA LYS A 286 -0.86 16.64 8.20
C LYS A 286 -1.89 15.61 8.67
N PHE A 287 -1.43 14.52 9.26
CA PHE A 287 -2.29 13.44 9.77
C PHE A 287 -3.28 13.93 10.83
N ALA A 288 -2.83 14.79 11.75
CA ALA A 288 -3.68 15.38 12.77
C ALA A 288 -4.78 16.27 12.18
N LYS A 289 -4.47 17.06 11.14
CA LYS A 289 -5.46 17.89 10.43
C LYS A 289 -6.49 17.04 9.70
N ASP A 290 -6.06 16.01 8.99
CA ASP A 290 -6.95 15.12 8.26
C ASP A 290 -7.89 14.39 9.24
N THR A 291 -7.38 13.97 10.40
CA THR A 291 -8.19 13.36 11.46
C THR A 291 -9.18 14.34 12.12
N ALA A 292 -8.79 15.60 12.28
CA ALA A 292 -9.65 16.64 12.86
C ALA A 292 -10.79 17.03 11.90
N ALA A 293 -10.51 17.17 10.61
CA ALA A 293 -11.50 17.47 9.58
C ALA A 293 -12.60 16.40 9.52
N VAL A 294 -12.23 15.11 9.57
CA VAL A 294 -13.17 13.99 9.60
C VAL A 294 -14.07 14.04 10.86
N LYS A 295 -13.51 14.40 12.02
CA LYS A 295 -14.28 14.53 13.26
C LYS A 295 -15.28 15.69 13.23
N GLU A 296 -14.91 16.83 12.64
CA GLU A 296 -15.79 17.98 12.50
C GLU A 296 -16.92 17.72 11.49
N GLU A 297 -16.63 17.03 10.40
CA GLU A 297 -17.62 16.62 9.39
C GLU A 297 -18.65 15.64 10.00
N MET A 298 -18.19 14.60 10.71
CA MET A 298 -19.05 13.67 11.43
C MET A 298 -19.90 14.34 12.51
N ALA A 299 -19.37 15.35 13.21
CA ALA A 299 -20.12 16.11 14.21
C ALA A 299 -21.22 16.96 13.55
N GLY A 300 -20.92 17.56 12.39
CA GLY A 300 -21.89 18.32 11.59
C GLY A 300 -23.00 17.46 11.00
N GLU A 301 -22.69 16.26 10.50
CA GLU A 301 -23.70 15.33 9.97
C GLU A 301 -24.63 14.79 11.05
N ASN A 302 -24.10 14.44 12.23
CA ASN A 302 -24.92 13.98 13.35
C ASN A 302 -25.87 15.07 13.86
N LEU A 303 -25.45 16.34 13.84
CA LEU A 303 -26.31 17.47 14.18
C LEU A 303 -27.43 17.67 13.16
N ARG A 304 -27.14 17.47 11.86
CA ARG A 304 -28.15 17.55 10.78
C ARG A 304 -29.16 16.42 10.79
N ARG A 305 -28.82 15.24 11.34
CA ARG A 305 -29.77 14.12 11.50
C ARG A 305 -30.68 14.25 12.73
N GLN A 306 -30.44 15.23 13.60
CA GLN A 306 -31.21 15.47 14.83
C GLN A 306 -32.19 16.66 14.74
N ILE A 307 -32.19 17.40 13.62
CA ILE A 307 -33.09 18.52 13.32
C ILE A 307 -34.07 18.06 12.24
#